data_AF-A0A7S2VVM8-F1
#
_entry.id   AF-A0A7S2VVM8-F1
#
_cell.length_a   1.000
_cell.length_b   1.000
_cell.length_c   1.000
_cell.angle_alpha   90.00
_cell.angle_beta   90.00
_cell.angle_gamma   90.00
#
_symmetry.space_group_name_H-M   'P 1'
#
loop_
_entity.id
_entity.type
_entity.pdbx_description
1 polymer ?
#
loop_
_entity_poly.entity_id
_entity_poly.type
_entity_poly.pdbx_seq_one_letter_code
_entity_poly.pdbx_strand_id
1 'polypeptide(L)'
;AAFFVRRLLPFADVVVYEASDRVGGWLHSTKKGDFLFENGPATLRGAPAGKDTWDIIKTINLHKQVLGPTDAATSRYLYHKGSLQKITPFRLLSDCPEVLLEPFKRKGPPDETVGEMLTRRLGTAFAEKYGNAMTNGIYAGGFNRISAATSSPFSRLKSMEQQHGSLFGGLIAMASSYYLRPRTSQTNLPHAHDATDTNDKPAAATNADSATTNNLAI
;
A
#
# COMPACT_ATOMS: atom_id res chain seq x y z
N ALA A 1 -4.23 20.09 5.03
CA ALA A 1 -3.97 21.07 6.10
C ALA A 1 -5.26 21.74 6.59
N ALA A 2 -5.95 22.53 5.77
CA ALA A 2 -7.17 23.26 6.16
C ALA A 2 -8.24 22.40 6.85
N PHE A 3 -8.51 21.20 6.32
CA PHE A 3 -9.41 20.20 6.93
C PHE A 3 -9.07 19.92 8.41
N PHE A 4 -7.78 19.71 8.71
CA PHE A 4 -7.35 19.42 10.08
C PHE A 4 -7.38 20.66 10.97
N VAL A 5 -6.98 21.83 10.45
CA VAL A 5 -7.04 23.10 11.20
C VAL A 5 -8.47 23.38 11.64
N ARG A 6 -9.45 23.28 10.73
CA ARG A 6 -10.86 23.53 11.05
C ARG A 6 -11.42 22.55 12.10
N ARG A 7 -10.90 21.33 12.14
CA ARG A 7 -11.34 20.31 13.10
C ARG A 7 -10.69 20.47 14.47
N LEU A 8 -9.41 20.85 14.51
CA LEU A 8 -8.66 21.07 15.76
C LEU A 8 -8.96 22.42 16.38
N LEU A 9 -9.25 23.43 15.55
CA LEU A 9 -9.55 24.81 15.95
C LEU A 9 -10.83 25.27 15.25
N PRO A 10 -12.03 24.87 15.73
CA PRO A 10 -13.31 25.22 15.10
C PRO A 10 -13.58 26.72 14.98
N PHE A 11 -12.93 27.53 15.82
CA PHE A 11 -13.05 28.99 15.84
C PHE A 11 -12.05 29.70 14.92
N ALA A 12 -11.07 28.98 14.36
CA ALA A 12 -10.12 29.59 13.44
C ALA A 12 -10.82 29.93 12.11
N ASP A 13 -10.60 31.17 11.65
CA ASP A 13 -10.93 31.56 10.29
C ASP A 13 -9.85 31.01 9.34
N VAL A 14 -10.27 30.27 8.32
CA VAL A 14 -9.37 29.51 7.44
C VAL A 14 -9.64 29.90 6.00
N VAL A 15 -8.68 30.59 5.40
CA VAL A 15 -8.69 30.94 3.98
C VAL A 15 -7.70 30.04 3.23
N VAL A 16 -8.12 29.47 2.10
CA VAL A 16 -7.29 28.67 1.21
C VAL A 16 -7.17 29.39 -0.13
N TYR A 17 -5.94 29.68 -0.54
CA TYR A 17 -5.65 30.24 -1.85
C TYR A 17 -5.21 29.13 -2.81
N GLU A 18 -5.85 29.05 -3.96
CA GLU A 18 -5.53 28.13 -5.06
C GLU A 18 -5.36 28.98 -6.33
N ALA A 19 -4.28 28.75 -7.07
CA ALA A 19 -3.93 29.56 -8.23
C ALA A 19 -4.74 29.15 -9.48
N SER A 20 -5.10 27.87 -9.57
CA SER A 20 -5.92 27.34 -10.66
C SER A 20 -7.42 27.55 -10.43
N ASP A 21 -8.21 27.21 -11.44
CA ASP A 21 -9.68 27.26 -11.42
C ASP A 21 -10.32 26.08 -10.69
N ARG A 22 -9.52 25.17 -10.12
CA ARG A 22 -10.00 23.97 -9.42
C ARG A 22 -9.14 23.60 -8.22
N VAL A 23 -9.78 22.97 -7.24
CA VAL A 23 -9.05 22.33 -6.12
C VAL A 23 -8.56 20.93 -6.49
N GLY A 24 -7.55 20.44 -5.77
CA GLY A 24 -7.10 19.05 -5.82
C GLY A 24 -5.68 18.85 -6.33
N GLY A 25 -5.05 19.86 -6.92
CA GLY A 25 -3.71 19.76 -7.50
C GLY A 25 -3.64 18.59 -8.50
N TRP A 26 -2.63 17.72 -8.34
CA TRP A 26 -2.44 16.52 -9.18
C TRP A 26 -3.58 15.49 -9.10
N LEU A 27 -4.43 15.52 -8.06
CA LEU A 27 -5.60 14.66 -8.00
C LEU A 27 -6.65 15.21 -8.98
N HIS A 28 -6.80 14.53 -10.11
CA HIS A 28 -7.67 14.96 -11.18
C HIS A 28 -8.17 13.75 -11.96
N SER A 29 -9.49 13.61 -12.04
CA SER A 29 -10.16 12.56 -12.80
C SER A 29 -11.03 13.17 -13.90
N THR A 30 -11.01 12.60 -15.10
CA THR A 30 -11.83 13.04 -16.24
C THR A 30 -12.74 11.89 -16.69
N LYS A 31 -14.04 12.16 -16.82
CA LYS A 31 -15.00 11.18 -17.36
C LYS A 31 -15.19 11.41 -18.86
N LYS A 32 -15.07 10.36 -19.67
CA LYS A 32 -15.36 10.39 -21.11
C LYS A 32 -16.15 9.15 -21.50
N GLY A 33 -17.42 9.33 -21.85
CA GLY A 33 -18.37 8.22 -21.98
C GLY A 33 -18.52 7.48 -20.66
N ASP A 34 -18.39 6.15 -20.69
CA ASP A 34 -18.47 5.28 -19.51
C ASP A 34 -17.12 5.09 -18.80
N PHE A 35 -16.06 5.74 -19.28
CA PHE A 35 -14.71 5.59 -18.73
C PHE A 35 -14.34 6.75 -17.81
N LEU A 36 -13.68 6.42 -16.71
CA LEU A 36 -13.03 7.37 -15.80
C LEU A 36 -11.50 7.27 -15.99
N PHE A 37 -10.87 8.39 -16.26
CA PHE A 37 -9.42 8.51 -16.44
C PHE A 37 -8.82 9.28 -15.28
N GLU A 38 -7.78 8.73 -14.64
CA GLU A 38 -7.00 9.42 -13.62
C GLU A 38 -5.79 10.10 -14.26
N ASN A 39 -5.73 11.43 -14.18
CA ASN A 39 -4.67 12.24 -14.78
C ASN A 39 -3.47 12.45 -13.84
N GLY A 40 -3.51 11.85 -12.65
CA GLY A 40 -2.45 11.89 -11.66
C GLY A 40 -2.39 10.59 -10.86
N PRO A 41 -2.46 10.63 -9.52
CA PRO A 41 -2.42 9.41 -8.73
C PRO A 41 -3.69 8.58 -8.93
N ALA A 42 -3.53 7.34 -9.40
CA ALA A 42 -4.65 6.43 -9.66
C ALA A 42 -5.02 5.55 -8.46
N THR A 43 -4.14 5.44 -7.46
CA THR A 43 -4.37 4.59 -6.28
C THR A 43 -3.79 5.22 -5.02
N LEU A 44 -4.39 4.90 -3.87
CA LEU A 44 -3.89 5.26 -2.55
C LEU A 44 -3.61 3.98 -1.75
N ARG A 45 -2.63 4.04 -0.85
CA ARG A 45 -2.30 2.89 0.00
C ARG A 45 -3.33 2.75 1.11
N GLY A 46 -3.87 1.56 1.30
CA GLY A 46 -4.76 1.24 2.42
C GLY A 46 -4.05 1.19 3.78
N ALA A 47 -4.83 1.01 4.84
CA ALA A 47 -4.31 0.78 6.19
C ALA A 47 -3.51 -0.56 6.26
N PRO A 48 -2.50 -0.68 7.14
CA PRO A 48 -2.07 0.29 8.15
C PRO A 48 -1.16 1.41 7.60
N ALA A 49 -0.54 1.23 6.43
CA ALA A 49 0.45 2.17 5.90
C ALA A 49 -0.16 3.52 5.44
N GLY A 50 -1.44 3.53 5.06
CA GLY A 50 -2.20 4.75 4.77
C GLY A 50 -3.26 5.07 5.82
N LYS A 51 -3.02 4.77 7.10
CA LYS A 51 -3.99 4.97 8.19
C LYS A 51 -4.57 6.39 8.21
N ASP A 52 -3.73 7.42 8.08
CA ASP A 52 -4.20 8.81 8.11
C ASP A 52 -5.15 9.11 6.95
N THR A 53 -4.86 8.57 5.76
CA THR A 53 -5.75 8.67 4.59
C THR A 53 -7.07 7.96 4.85
N TRP A 54 -7.02 6.75 5.42
CA TRP A 54 -8.22 5.99 5.79
C TRP A 54 -9.08 6.71 6.84
N ASP A 55 -8.45 7.35 7.82
CA ASP A 55 -9.16 8.11 8.85
C ASP A 55 -9.83 9.36 8.27
N ILE A 56 -9.19 10.06 7.32
CA ILE A 56 -9.84 11.14 6.57
C ILE A 56 -11.07 10.58 5.84
N ILE A 57 -10.91 9.51 5.05
CA ILE A 57 -11.98 8.88 4.25
C ILE A 57 -13.19 8.53 5.12
N LYS A 58 -12.96 7.92 6.29
CA LYS A 58 -14.04 7.62 7.25
C LYS A 58 -14.70 8.89 7.78
N THR A 59 -13.90 9.89 8.14
CA THR A 59 -14.40 11.15 8.72
C THR A 59 -15.30 11.91 7.75
N ILE A 60 -15.02 11.85 6.45
CA ILE A 60 -15.84 12.45 5.39
C ILE A 60 -16.87 11.48 4.80
N ASN A 61 -17.11 10.33 5.45
CA ASN A 61 -18.10 9.32 5.07
C ASN A 61 -17.95 8.73 3.65
N LEU A 62 -16.74 8.72 3.09
CA LEU A 62 -16.47 8.13 1.76
C LEU A 62 -16.05 6.66 1.80
N HIS A 63 -15.97 6.04 2.98
CA HIS A 63 -15.48 4.66 3.14
C HIS A 63 -16.26 3.62 2.30
N LYS A 64 -17.56 3.82 2.07
CA LYS A 64 -18.38 2.92 1.22
C LYS A 64 -18.13 3.09 -0.28
N GLN A 65 -17.46 4.15 -0.69
CA GLN A 65 -17.10 4.43 -2.09
C GLN A 65 -15.68 3.97 -2.42
N VAL A 66 -14.93 3.46 -1.44
CA VAL A 66 -13.57 2.98 -1.66
C VAL A 66 -13.62 1.66 -2.41
N LEU A 67 -12.98 1.64 -3.58
CA LEU A 67 -12.81 0.43 -4.38
C LEU A 67 -11.52 -0.28 -3.94
N GLY A 68 -11.67 -1.54 -3.55
CA GLY A 68 -10.53 -2.42 -3.26
C GLY A 68 -9.84 -2.90 -4.54
N PRO A 69 -8.57 -3.32 -4.47
CA PRO A 69 -7.90 -3.94 -5.59
C PRO A 69 -8.61 -5.26 -5.97
N THR A 70 -8.70 -5.54 -7.28
CA THR A 70 -9.10 -6.87 -7.77
C THR A 70 -7.95 -7.86 -7.62
N ASP A 71 -8.23 -9.16 -7.69
CA ASP A 71 -7.20 -10.20 -7.62
C ASP A 71 -6.11 -10.02 -8.70
N ALA A 72 -6.51 -9.59 -9.90
CA ALA A 72 -5.59 -9.26 -10.99
C ALA A 72 -4.63 -8.11 -10.65
N ALA A 73 -5.06 -7.15 -9.83
CA ALA A 73 -4.27 -5.98 -9.43
C ALA A 73 -3.21 -6.30 -8.35
N THR A 74 -3.20 -7.51 -7.79
CA THR A 74 -2.24 -7.91 -6.74
C THR A 74 -0.87 -8.34 -7.31
N SER A 75 -0.83 -8.72 -8.59
CA SER A 75 0.38 -9.22 -9.24
C SER A 75 1.18 -8.10 -9.88
N ARG A 76 2.47 -8.04 -9.58
CA ARG A 76 3.42 -7.09 -10.20
C ARG A 76 4.22 -7.80 -11.27
N TYR A 77 4.48 -7.08 -12.36
CA TYR A 77 5.22 -7.59 -13.51
C TYR A 77 6.37 -6.64 -13.86
N LEU A 78 7.43 -7.20 -14.41
CA LEU A 78 8.56 -6.46 -14.95
C LEU A 78 8.77 -6.88 -16.41
N TYR A 79 8.83 -5.91 -17.32
CA TYR A 79 9.23 -6.19 -18.69
C TYR A 79 10.75 -6.28 -18.77
N HIS A 80 11.27 -7.45 -19.16
CA HIS A 80 12.70 -7.70 -19.20
C HIS A 80 13.04 -8.73 -20.29
N LYS A 81 14.06 -8.44 -21.11
CA LYS A 81 14.51 -9.30 -22.22
C LYS A 81 13.37 -9.76 -23.14
N GLY A 82 12.56 -8.81 -23.60
CA GLY A 82 11.49 -9.07 -24.56
C GLY A 82 10.22 -9.70 -23.99
N SER A 83 10.15 -9.98 -22.68
CA SER A 83 9.01 -10.67 -22.06
C SER A 83 8.51 -9.97 -20.79
N LEU A 84 7.20 -10.08 -20.53
CA LEU A 84 6.60 -9.64 -19.28
C LEU A 84 6.73 -10.75 -18.22
N GLN A 85 7.46 -10.47 -17.14
CA GLN A 85 7.80 -11.45 -16.12
C GLN A 85 7.08 -11.11 -14.81
N LYS A 86 6.31 -12.07 -14.27
CA LYS A 86 5.69 -11.90 -12.95
C LYS A 86 6.77 -11.87 -11.86
N ILE A 87 6.68 -10.90 -10.95
CA ILE A 87 7.58 -10.78 -9.81
C ILE A 87 7.08 -11.72 -8.71
N THR A 88 7.87 -12.75 -8.42
CA THR A 88 7.63 -13.69 -7.31
C THR A 88 8.89 -13.82 -6.45
N PRO A 89 8.78 -14.21 -5.17
CA PRO A 89 9.96 -14.43 -4.33
C PRO A 89 10.95 -15.44 -4.93
N PHE A 90 10.44 -16.55 -5.49
CA PHE A 90 11.27 -17.56 -6.17
C PHE A 90 12.03 -16.96 -7.36
N ARG A 91 11.36 -16.16 -8.19
CA ARG A 91 11.97 -15.50 -9.34
C ARG A 91 13.02 -14.46 -8.94
N LEU A 92 12.71 -13.66 -7.93
CA LEU A 92 13.62 -12.66 -7.38
C LEU A 92 14.90 -13.33 -6.88
N LEU A 93 14.75 -14.46 -6.17
CA LEU A 93 15.88 -15.21 -5.68
C LEU A 93 16.68 -15.90 -6.80
N SER A 94 16.01 -16.43 -7.82
CA SER A 94 16.69 -17.03 -8.98
C SER A 94 17.46 -15.99 -9.80
N ASP A 95 16.89 -14.80 -9.98
CA ASP A 95 17.50 -13.72 -10.74
C ASP A 95 18.60 -13.00 -9.92
N CYS A 96 18.50 -13.00 -8.59
CA CYS A 96 19.37 -12.27 -7.68
C CYS A 96 19.71 -13.09 -6.42
N PRO A 97 20.53 -14.15 -6.53
CA PRO A 97 20.87 -15.02 -5.38
C PRO A 97 21.64 -14.28 -4.27
N GLU A 98 22.35 -13.20 -4.62
CA GLU A 98 23.09 -12.34 -3.70
C GLU A 98 22.22 -11.73 -2.59
N VAL A 99 20.90 -11.64 -2.80
CA VAL A 99 19.93 -11.21 -1.80
C VAL A 99 19.99 -12.07 -0.53
N LEU A 100 20.34 -13.36 -0.63
CA LEU A 100 20.49 -14.23 0.55
C LEU A 100 21.69 -13.87 1.42
N LEU A 101 22.67 -13.17 0.87
CA LEU A 101 23.87 -12.74 1.59
C LEU A 101 23.66 -11.41 2.31
N GLU A 102 22.49 -10.78 2.17
CA GLU A 102 22.14 -9.49 2.79
C GLU A 102 22.43 -9.42 4.30
N PRO A 103 22.14 -10.46 5.12
CA PRO A 103 22.45 -10.43 6.55
C PRO A 103 23.93 -10.26 6.86
N PHE A 104 24.82 -10.67 5.95
CA PHE A 104 26.26 -10.59 6.10
C PHE A 104 26.87 -9.33 5.46
N LYS A 105 26.05 -8.50 4.81
CA LYS A 105 26.52 -7.24 4.20
C LYS A 105 26.71 -6.19 5.29
N ARG A 106 27.83 -5.45 5.20
CA ARG A 106 28.14 -4.36 6.13
C ARG A 106 27.12 -3.24 6.02
N LYS A 107 26.86 -2.61 7.17
CA LYS A 107 26.08 -1.38 7.30
C LYS A 107 26.71 -0.23 6.51
N GLY A 108 25.89 0.52 5.79
CA GLY A 108 26.29 1.70 5.03
C GLY A 108 26.24 2.99 5.85
N PRO A 109 26.63 4.13 5.23
CA PRO A 109 26.61 5.45 5.87
C PRO A 109 25.18 5.87 6.28
N PRO A 110 25.02 6.94 7.08
CA PRO A 110 23.70 7.42 7.50
C PRO A 110 22.76 7.74 6.33
N ASP A 111 23.28 8.35 5.27
CA ASP A 111 22.59 8.55 4.00
C ASP A 111 23.47 8.16 2.81
N GLU A 112 22.84 7.65 1.76
CA GLU A 112 23.41 7.28 0.46
C GLU A 112 22.26 7.25 -0.55
N THR A 113 22.56 7.14 -1.85
CA THR A 113 21.51 7.02 -2.85
C THR A 113 20.79 5.67 -2.76
N VAL A 114 19.55 5.60 -3.26
CA VAL A 114 18.80 4.34 -3.35
C VAL A 114 19.60 3.29 -4.14
N GLY A 115 20.23 3.69 -5.24
CA GLY A 115 21.06 2.79 -6.06
C GLY A 115 22.24 2.21 -5.28
N GLU A 116 22.98 3.05 -4.56
CA GLU A 116 24.12 2.60 -3.73
C GLU A 116 23.67 1.64 -2.62
N MET A 117 22.61 2.00 -1.89
CA MET A 117 22.08 1.17 -0.81
C MET A 117 21.66 -0.21 -1.32
N LEU A 118 20.88 -0.25 -2.40
CA LEU A 118 20.37 -1.51 -2.97
C LEU A 118 21.49 -2.34 -3.58
N THR A 119 22.44 -1.72 -4.27
CA THR A 119 23.58 -2.43 -4.87
C THR A 119 24.44 -3.08 -3.79
N ARG A 120 24.77 -2.34 -2.73
CA ARG A 120 25.58 -2.83 -1.62
C ARG A 120 24.91 -3.98 -0.86
N ARG A 121 23.59 -3.87 -0.61
CA ARG A 121 22.86 -4.83 0.23
C ARG A 121 22.31 -6.03 -0.52
N LEU A 122 21.72 -5.80 -1.68
CA LEU A 122 20.94 -6.78 -2.42
C LEU A 122 21.61 -7.22 -3.73
N GLY A 123 22.73 -6.58 -4.07
CA GLY A 123 23.50 -6.89 -5.28
C GLY A 123 23.12 -6.03 -6.47
N THR A 124 24.06 -5.89 -7.41
CA THR A 124 23.88 -5.08 -8.62
C THR A 124 22.73 -5.60 -9.48
N ALA A 125 22.58 -6.92 -9.59
CA ALA A 125 21.49 -7.53 -10.35
C ALA A 125 20.11 -7.10 -9.80
N PHE A 126 19.96 -7.07 -8.47
CA PHE A 126 18.72 -6.64 -7.84
C PHE A 126 18.47 -5.16 -8.04
N ALA A 127 19.50 -4.34 -7.81
CA ALA A 127 19.42 -2.89 -7.92
C ALA A 127 18.99 -2.48 -9.32
N GLU A 128 19.67 -2.96 -10.37
CA GLU A 128 19.39 -2.59 -11.75
C GLU A 128 18.04 -3.10 -12.25
N LYS A 129 17.71 -4.37 -11.93
CA LYS A 129 16.50 -5.00 -12.46
C LYS A 129 15.24 -4.57 -11.71
N TYR A 130 15.28 -4.60 -10.37
CA TYR A 130 14.10 -4.38 -9.53
C TYR A 130 14.13 -3.02 -8.85
N GLY A 131 15.29 -2.62 -8.31
CA GLY A 131 15.46 -1.35 -7.60
C GLY A 131 15.18 -0.15 -8.49
N ASN A 132 15.77 -0.12 -9.69
CA ASN A 132 15.60 0.96 -10.65
C ASN A 132 14.14 1.03 -11.15
N ALA A 133 13.55 -0.10 -11.53
CA ALA A 133 12.15 -0.17 -11.95
C ALA A 133 11.18 0.31 -10.85
N MET A 134 11.40 -0.11 -9.60
CA MET A 134 10.59 0.33 -8.46
C MET A 134 10.75 1.83 -8.20
N THR A 135 11.97 2.35 -8.28
CA THR A 135 12.23 3.78 -8.07
C THR A 135 11.57 4.62 -9.15
N ASN A 136 11.72 4.25 -10.42
CA ASN A 136 11.05 4.93 -11.54
C ASN A 136 9.53 4.86 -11.41
N GLY A 137 8.97 3.73 -10.94
CA GLY A 137 7.54 3.60 -10.73
C GLY A 137 6.97 4.49 -9.62
N ILE A 138 7.79 4.92 -8.65
CA ILE A 138 7.34 5.76 -7.52
C ILE A 138 7.67 7.24 -7.77
N TYR A 139 8.87 7.50 -8.29
CA TYR A 139 9.44 8.84 -8.36
C TYR A 139 9.63 9.38 -9.78
N ALA A 140 9.41 8.54 -10.80
CA ALA A 140 9.76 8.86 -12.19
C ALA A 140 11.20 9.39 -12.36
N GLY A 141 12.11 8.94 -11.49
CA GLY A 141 13.49 9.41 -11.41
C GLY A 141 14.47 8.28 -11.15
N GLY A 142 15.72 8.47 -11.57
CA GLY A 142 16.78 7.48 -11.43
C GLY A 142 17.18 7.26 -9.97
N PHE A 143 17.29 5.99 -9.57
CA PHE A 143 17.70 5.55 -8.23
C PHE A 143 19.07 6.06 -7.72
N ASN A 144 19.95 6.54 -8.61
CA ASN A 144 21.25 7.12 -8.27
C ASN A 144 21.15 8.61 -7.93
N ARG A 145 19.95 9.18 -7.87
CA ARG A 145 19.71 10.60 -7.59
C ARG A 145 18.79 10.84 -6.40
N ILE A 146 18.27 9.76 -5.81
CA ILE A 146 17.28 9.81 -4.75
C ILE A 146 17.94 9.32 -3.46
N SER A 147 17.85 10.12 -2.40
CA SER A 147 18.35 9.75 -1.07
C SER A 147 17.58 8.57 -0.51
N ALA A 148 18.30 7.56 -0.04
CA ALA A 148 17.69 6.41 0.62
C ALA A 148 17.14 6.76 2.00
N ALA A 149 17.73 7.73 2.71
CA ALA A 149 17.29 8.10 4.07
C ALA A 149 15.98 8.91 4.09
N THR A 150 15.70 9.70 3.05
CA THR A 150 14.54 10.61 3.03
C THR A 150 13.36 10.09 2.21
N SER A 151 13.61 9.20 1.26
CA SER A 151 12.61 8.82 0.26
C SER A 151 11.88 7.54 0.63
N SER A 152 10.58 7.64 0.92
CA SER A 152 9.73 6.46 1.20
C SER A 152 9.47 5.63 -0.07
N PRO A 153 9.59 4.30 -0.06
CA PRO A 153 9.71 3.42 1.11
C PRO A 153 11.15 3.11 1.53
N PHE A 154 12.16 3.61 0.80
CA PHE A 154 13.57 3.31 1.04
C PHE A 154 14.06 3.80 2.41
N SER A 155 13.53 4.93 2.89
CA SER A 155 13.82 5.45 4.24
C SER A 155 13.52 4.46 5.35
N ARG A 156 12.49 3.62 5.18
CA ARG A 156 12.17 2.55 6.12
C ARG A 156 13.20 1.42 6.05
N LEU A 157 13.61 1.01 4.85
CA LEU A 157 14.67 0.02 4.68
C LEU A 157 15.99 0.52 5.27
N LYS A 158 16.31 1.79 5.02
CA LYS A 158 17.48 2.46 5.59
C LYS A 158 17.45 2.45 7.11
N SER A 159 16.32 2.84 7.70
CA SER A 159 16.13 2.79 9.16
C SER A 159 16.32 1.39 9.72
N MET A 160 15.77 0.36 9.07
CA MET A 160 15.95 -1.04 9.48
C MET A 160 17.41 -1.47 9.43
N GLU A 161 18.12 -1.14 8.35
CA GLU A 161 19.58 -1.34 8.26
C GLU A 161 20.30 -0.66 9.43
N GLN A 162 19.94 0.59 9.73
CA GLN A 162 20.67 1.39 10.71
C GLN A 162 20.47 0.84 12.13
N GLN A 163 19.28 0.33 12.43
CA GLN A 163 18.89 -0.19 13.74
C GLN A 163 19.34 -1.64 13.97
N HIS A 164 19.23 -2.50 12.94
CA HIS A 164 19.43 -3.95 13.09
C HIS A 164 20.66 -4.48 12.34
N GLY A 165 21.39 -3.64 11.61
CA GLY A 165 22.54 -4.03 10.79
C GLY A 165 22.17 -4.73 9.47
N SER A 166 20.99 -5.33 9.38
CA SER A 166 20.46 -6.03 8.21
C SER A 166 18.95 -5.80 8.01
N LEU A 167 18.48 -5.90 6.77
CA LEU A 167 17.06 -5.84 6.43
C LEU A 167 16.34 -7.09 6.93
N PHE A 168 16.92 -8.27 6.72
CA PHE A 168 16.37 -9.53 7.23
C PHE A 168 16.30 -9.55 8.77
N GLY A 169 17.33 -9.07 9.45
CA GLY A 169 17.33 -8.94 10.92
C GLY A 169 16.22 -8.00 11.40
N GLY A 170 15.98 -6.89 10.69
CA GLY A 170 14.86 -6.00 11.00
C GLY A 170 13.49 -6.64 10.80
N LEU A 171 13.31 -7.47 9.78
CA LEU A 171 12.08 -8.22 9.56
C LEU A 171 11.82 -9.24 10.69
N ILE A 172 12.87 -9.97 11.12
CA ILE A 172 12.78 -10.93 12.22
C ILE A 172 12.43 -10.19 13.52
N ALA A 173 13.11 -9.08 13.83
CA ALA A 173 12.82 -8.28 15.02
C ALA A 173 11.37 -7.78 15.04
N MET A 174 10.86 -7.28 13.90
CA MET A 174 9.45 -6.89 13.78
C MET A 174 8.49 -8.05 14.04
N ALA A 175 8.78 -9.25 13.52
CA ALA A 175 7.96 -10.43 13.75
C ALA A 175 7.97 -10.85 15.23
N SER A 176 9.14 -10.89 15.87
CA SER A 176 9.27 -11.20 17.30
C SER A 176 8.55 -10.20 18.19
N SER A 177 8.64 -8.89 17.90
CA SER A 177 7.90 -7.86 18.65
C SER A 177 6.38 -7.96 18.49
N TYR A 178 5.89 -8.50 17.37
CA TYR A 178 4.46 -8.78 17.18
C TYR A 178 4.00 -9.95 18.07
N TYR A 179 4.80 -11.01 18.18
CA TYR A 179 4.49 -12.17 19.04
C TYR A 179 4.63 -11.87 20.54
N LEU A 180 5.53 -10.96 20.92
CA LEU A 180 5.81 -10.62 22.32
C LEU A 180 4.91 -9.50 22.88
N ARG A 181 3.95 -8.99 22.11
CA ARG A 181 3.04 -7.93 22.59
C ARG A 181 2.00 -8.55 23.53
N PRO A 182 1.99 -8.21 24.84
CA PRO A 182 0.97 -8.72 25.75
C PRO A 182 -0.41 -8.25 25.30
N ARG A 183 -1.42 -9.12 25.38
CA ARG A 183 -2.80 -8.90 24.93
C ARG A 183 -3.57 -7.84 25.77
N THR A 184 -2.91 -7.07 26.62
CA THR A 184 -3.50 -6.17 27.62
C THR A 184 -3.59 -4.70 27.21
N SER A 185 -3.40 -4.36 25.93
CA SER A 185 -3.59 -2.98 25.43
C SER A 185 -4.52 -2.88 24.22
N GLN A 186 -5.50 -3.78 24.14
CA GLN A 186 -6.71 -3.60 23.33
C GLN A 186 -7.92 -3.57 24.26
N THR A 187 -8.12 -2.46 24.96
CA THR A 187 -9.46 -2.11 25.44
C THR A 187 -10.00 -0.98 24.55
N ASN A 188 -11.09 -1.33 23.88
CA ASN A 188 -12.01 -0.50 23.10
C ASN A 188 -11.58 -0.06 21.69
N LEU A 189 -11.54 -1.03 20.79
CA LEU A 189 -12.09 -0.86 19.43
C LEU A 189 -13.13 -1.97 19.23
N PRO A 190 -14.42 -1.67 19.01
CA PRO A 190 -15.39 -2.72 18.73
C PRO A 190 -15.01 -3.41 17.42
N HIS A 191 -14.83 -4.73 17.49
CA HIS A 191 -14.75 -5.60 16.33
C HIS A 191 -16.10 -5.59 15.63
N ALA A 192 -16.20 -4.89 14.50
CA ALA A 192 -17.34 -5.00 13.61
C ALA A 192 -17.17 -6.25 12.73
N HIS A 193 -17.42 -7.41 13.31
CA HIS A 193 -17.82 -8.64 12.61
C HIS A 193 -18.70 -9.44 13.56
N ASP A 194 -19.94 -8.99 13.74
CA ASP A 194 -21.09 -9.86 14.00
C ASP A 194 -22.38 -9.05 13.80
N ALA A 195 -22.99 -9.22 12.64
CA ALA A 195 -24.36 -8.80 12.37
C ALA A 195 -24.94 -9.70 11.27
N THR A 196 -24.98 -11.00 11.55
CA THR A 196 -25.94 -11.92 10.95
C THR A 196 -26.43 -12.86 12.05
N ASP A 197 -27.37 -12.38 12.85
CA ASP A 197 -28.28 -13.27 13.57
C ASP A 197 -29.67 -12.63 13.58
N THR A 198 -30.44 -12.93 12.53
CA THR A 198 -31.89 -12.86 12.58
C THR A 198 -32.39 -14.24 12.20
N ASN A 199 -32.44 -15.12 13.19
CA ASN A 199 -33.21 -16.35 13.13
C ASN A 199 -34.24 -16.34 14.27
N ASP A 200 -35.24 -15.45 14.11
CA ASP A 200 -36.53 -15.66 14.74
C ASP A 200 -37.26 -16.74 13.94
N LYS A 201 -37.41 -17.90 14.58
CA LYS A 201 -38.18 -19.04 14.09
C LYS A 201 -39.63 -18.87 14.58
N PRO A 202 -40.63 -18.92 13.70
CA PRO A 202 -41.91 -19.50 14.06
C PRO A 202 -42.18 -20.78 13.28
N ALA A 203 -43.10 -21.55 13.85
CA ALA A 203 -43.39 -22.94 13.59
C ALA A 203 -43.88 -23.25 12.15
N ALA A 204 -43.75 -24.54 11.82
CA ALA A 204 -44.19 -25.18 10.60
C ALA A 204 -45.66 -24.95 10.25
N ALA A 205 -45.92 -24.72 8.95
CA ALA A 205 -47.10 -25.23 8.27
C ALA A 205 -46.77 -25.46 6.79
N THR A 206 -47.36 -26.52 6.29
CA THR A 206 -47.15 -27.28 5.07
C THR A 206 -47.70 -26.65 3.78
N ASN A 207 -47.17 -27.15 2.67
CA ASN A 207 -47.80 -27.38 1.35
C ASN A 207 -47.55 -26.39 0.19
N ALA A 208 -46.88 -26.98 -0.81
CA ALA A 208 -47.31 -27.16 -2.19
C ALA A 208 -47.08 -26.07 -3.26
N ASP A 209 -46.57 -26.61 -4.37
CA ASP A 209 -46.77 -26.25 -5.77
C ASP A 209 -45.90 -25.21 -6.47
N SER A 210 -45.11 -25.76 -7.42
CA SER A 210 -44.95 -25.29 -8.82
C SER A 210 -44.17 -23.99 -9.02
N ALA A 211 -43.44 -23.72 -10.10
CA ALA A 211 -42.85 -24.44 -11.21
C ALA A 211 -42.01 -23.38 -11.96
N THR A 212 -41.20 -23.82 -12.92
CA THR A 212 -40.84 -23.06 -14.14
C THR A 212 -39.72 -21.99 -14.05
N THR A 213 -38.51 -22.44 -14.43
CA THR A 213 -37.64 -21.94 -15.53
C THR A 213 -37.00 -20.55 -15.60
N ASN A 214 -35.74 -20.66 -16.09
CA ASN A 214 -34.96 -19.80 -17.00
C ASN A 214 -34.05 -18.73 -16.38
N ASN A 215 -32.70 -18.83 -16.46
CA ASN A 215 -31.73 -18.82 -17.59
C ASN A 215 -31.36 -17.41 -18.10
N LEU A 216 -30.07 -17.27 -18.43
CA LEU A 216 -29.33 -16.17 -19.10
C LEU A 216 -28.82 -15.04 -18.18
N ALA A 217 -27.52 -14.78 -18.01
CA ALA A 217 -26.37 -14.70 -18.93
C ALA A 217 -26.47 -13.56 -19.95
N ILE A 218 -25.95 -12.37 -19.57
CA ILE A 218 -24.96 -11.54 -20.29
C ILE A 218 -24.14 -10.81 -19.21
#